data_AF-A0A1M7HCS2-F1
#
_entry.id   AF-A0A1M7HCS2-F1
#
_cell.length_a   1.000
_cell.length_b   1.000
_cell.length_c   1.000
_cell.angle_alpha   90.00
_cell.angle_beta   90.00
_cell.angle_gamma   90.00
#
_symmetry.space_group_name_H-M   'P 1'
#
loop_
_entity.id
_entity.type
_entity.pdbx_description
1 polymer ?
#
loop_
_entity_poly.entity_id
_entity_poly.type
_entity_poly.pdbx_seq_one_letter_code
_entity_poly.pdbx_strand_id
1 'polypeptide(L)'
;MVFGANTYRAHTQMLASGIEESELSDPWVTRMGNMAATVVSTTLKAPLDWPDATVVSGDPVDIVARLMEESEVPLLSHGSLSLNRALMAAGLVDRVQVTLFPVINGQTGVDPIFQGAADFDLELIESRTLDGRTQELIYRPILHV
;
A
#
# COMPACT_ATOMS: atom_id res chain seq x y z
N MET A 1 4.95 -5.67 5.65
CA MET A 1 4.68 -4.60 4.67
C MET A 1 5.32 -4.97 3.33
N VAL A 2 4.67 -4.69 2.21
CA VAL A 2 5.27 -4.84 0.87
C VAL A 2 5.23 -3.51 0.12
N PHE A 3 6.38 -3.08 -0.38
CA PHE A 3 6.55 -1.81 -1.10
C PHE A 3 7.19 -1.98 -2.47
N GLY A 4 6.73 -1.19 -3.44
CA GLY A 4 7.50 -0.91 -4.66
C GLY A 4 8.57 0.16 -4.42
N ALA A 5 9.64 0.16 -5.23
CA ALA A 5 10.79 1.06 -5.07
C ALA A 5 10.43 2.56 -4.99
N ASN A 6 9.51 3.04 -5.84
CA ASN A 6 9.12 4.47 -5.87
C ASN A 6 8.36 4.87 -4.61
N THR A 7 7.43 4.02 -4.16
CA THR A 7 6.67 4.26 -2.93
C THR A 7 7.57 4.21 -1.71
N TYR A 8 8.52 3.27 -1.68
CA TYR A 8 9.52 3.25 -0.62
C TYR A 8 10.28 4.58 -0.52
N ARG A 9 10.79 5.11 -1.65
CA ARG A 9 11.47 6.41 -1.69
C ARG A 9 10.57 7.56 -1.22
N ALA A 10 9.35 7.63 -1.74
CA ALA A 10 8.39 8.67 -1.37
C ALA A 10 8.06 8.62 0.12
N HIS A 11 7.87 7.42 0.68
CA HIS A 11 7.59 7.22 2.09
C HIS A 11 8.77 7.65 2.98
N THR A 12 10.00 7.25 2.62
CA THR A 12 11.20 7.69 3.35
C THR A 12 11.39 9.20 3.27
N GLN A 13 11.11 9.82 2.12
CA GLN A 13 11.20 11.28 1.96
C GLN A 13 10.14 11.99 2.80
N MET A 14 8.90 11.48 2.83
CA MET A 14 7.82 12.03 3.64
C MET A 14 8.17 12.00 5.13
N LEU A 15 8.62 10.84 5.63
CA LEU A 15 9.08 10.68 7.01
C LEU A 15 10.25 11.62 7.33
N ALA A 16 11.22 11.74 6.42
CA ALA A 16 12.39 12.60 6.60
C ALA A 16 12.08 14.11 6.49
N SER A 17 11.03 14.49 5.73
CA SER A 17 10.65 15.89 5.50
C SER A 17 9.94 16.57 6.68
N GLY A 18 9.81 15.88 7.81
CA GLY A 18 9.19 16.42 9.00
C GLY A 18 7.68 16.28 8.96
N ILE A 19 7.22 15.06 9.20
CA ILE A 19 5.96 14.89 9.93
C ILE A 19 6.12 15.68 11.25
N GLU A 20 5.15 16.52 11.63
CA GLU A 20 5.22 17.21 12.93
C GLU A 20 5.49 16.19 14.05
N GLU A 21 6.27 16.55 15.07
CA GLU A 21 6.64 15.64 16.17
C GLU A 21 5.41 14.95 16.81
N SER A 22 4.24 15.59 16.71
CA SER A 22 2.92 15.09 17.08
C SER A 22 2.40 13.92 16.23
N GLU A 23 2.62 13.92 14.92
CA GLU A 23 2.19 12.86 13.99
C GLU A 23 3.21 11.71 13.90
N LEU A 24 4.51 11.95 14.15
CA LEU A 24 5.50 10.88 14.38
C LEU A 24 5.20 10.11 15.66
N SER A 25 4.55 10.76 16.62
CA SER A 25 4.06 10.17 17.86
C SER A 25 2.70 9.47 17.71
N ASP A 26 2.11 9.47 16.51
CA ASP A 26 0.89 8.68 16.26
C ASP A 26 1.22 7.18 16.43
N PRO A 27 0.51 6.45 17.32
CA PRO A 27 0.76 5.04 17.55
C PRO A 27 0.68 4.17 16.28
N TRP A 28 -0.11 4.58 15.29
CA TRP A 28 -0.22 3.90 14.01
C TRP A 28 1.05 4.08 13.17
N VAL A 29 1.58 5.30 13.05
CA VAL A 29 2.82 5.59 12.31
C VAL A 29 3.99 4.85 12.95
N THR A 30 4.08 4.89 14.28
CA THR A 30 5.09 4.15 15.04
C THR A 30 4.98 2.65 14.81
N ARG A 31 3.77 2.09 14.85
CA ARG A 31 3.57 0.65 14.60
C ARG A 31 3.99 0.29 13.17
N MET A 32 3.55 1.06 12.18
CA MET A 32 3.87 0.81 10.78
C MET A 32 5.39 0.84 10.54
N GLY A 33 6.10 1.84 11.06
CA GLY A 33 7.56 1.95 10.90
C GLY A 33 8.38 0.84 11.54
N ASN A 34 7.78 0.08 12.47
CA ASN A 34 8.41 -1.07 13.13
C ASN A 34 8.03 -2.42 12.50
N MET A 35 7.17 -2.46 11.48
CA MET A 35 6.83 -3.71 10.79
C MET A 35 7.93 -4.12 9.82
N ALA A 36 8.19 -5.42 9.72
CA ALA A 36 9.04 -5.97 8.68
C ALA A 36 8.55 -5.54 7.28
N ALA A 37 9.46 -5.07 6.43
CA ALA A 37 9.17 -4.56 5.11
C ALA A 37 9.93 -5.34 4.02
N THR A 38 9.22 -5.78 3.01
CA THR A 38 9.81 -6.27 1.76
C THR A 38 9.69 -5.19 0.70
N VAL A 39 10.82 -4.77 0.13
CA VAL A 39 10.87 -3.79 -0.95
C VAL A 39 11.23 -4.51 -2.25
N VAL A 40 10.28 -4.57 -3.18
CA VAL A 40 10.51 -5.16 -4.50
C VAL A 40 11.20 -4.13 -5.40
N SER A 41 12.46 -4.39 -5.74
CA SER A 41 13.28 -3.48 -6.53
C SER A 41 14.47 -4.17 -7.18
N THR A 42 14.78 -3.76 -8.42
CA THR A 42 16.03 -4.11 -9.12
C THR A 42 17.12 -3.04 -8.97
N THR A 43 16.79 -1.86 -8.43
CA THR A 43 17.67 -0.68 -8.42
C THR A 43 18.05 -0.20 -7.03
N LEU A 44 17.23 -0.48 -6.01
CA LEU A 44 17.57 -0.20 -4.61
C LEU A 44 18.59 -1.22 -4.10
N LYS A 45 19.48 -0.77 -3.21
CA LYS A 45 20.45 -1.61 -2.52
C LYS A 45 20.36 -1.34 -1.02
N ALA A 46 20.52 -2.39 -0.23
CA ALA A 46 20.63 -2.27 1.22
C ALA A 46 21.95 -1.56 1.64
N PRO A 47 22.00 -0.94 2.83
CA PRO A 47 20.93 -0.82 3.81
C PRO A 47 19.86 0.20 3.40
N LEU A 48 18.62 -0.07 3.80
CA LEU A 48 17.48 0.81 3.64
C LEU A 48 17.26 1.61 4.94
N ASP A 49 16.73 2.82 4.83
CA ASP A 49 16.30 3.64 5.98
C ASP A 49 14.94 3.15 6.50
N TRP A 50 14.93 1.90 6.96
CA TRP A 50 13.81 1.20 7.55
C TRP A 50 14.37 0.05 8.42
N PRO A 51 14.03 -0.04 9.72
CA PRO A 51 14.75 -0.89 10.67
C PRO A 51 14.82 -2.38 10.29
N ASP A 52 13.72 -2.92 9.76
CA ASP A 52 13.60 -4.32 9.35
C ASP A 52 13.14 -4.42 7.89
N ALA A 53 13.98 -3.96 6.95
CA ALA A 53 13.67 -3.98 5.52
C ALA A 53 14.60 -4.89 4.72
N THR A 54 13.99 -5.72 3.87
CA THR A 54 14.67 -6.59 2.90
C THR A 54 14.37 -6.11 1.48
N VAL A 55 15.41 -5.98 0.65
CA VAL A 55 15.25 -5.73 -0.79
C VAL A 55 15.22 -7.04 -1.55
N VAL A 56 14.18 -7.27 -2.34
CA VAL A 56 14.03 -8.46 -3.18
C VAL A 56 13.92 -8.03 -4.64
N SER A 57 14.68 -8.67 -5.50
CA SER A 57 14.67 -8.44 -6.95
C SER A 57 13.95 -9.60 -7.64
N GLY A 58 13.06 -9.30 -8.57
CA GLY A 58 12.28 -10.30 -9.31
C GLY A 58 10.93 -9.76 -9.74
N ASP A 59 10.08 -10.67 -10.25
CA ASP A 59 8.71 -10.34 -10.58
C ASP A 59 7.89 -10.10 -9.29
N PRO A 60 7.19 -8.97 -9.15
CA PRO A 60 6.45 -8.67 -7.93
C PRO A 60 5.29 -9.62 -7.64
N VAL A 61 4.63 -10.19 -8.67
CA VAL A 61 3.52 -11.14 -8.50
C VAL A 61 4.06 -12.43 -7.90
N ASP A 62 5.16 -12.97 -8.45
CA ASP A 62 5.79 -14.18 -7.94
C ASP A 62 6.31 -14.00 -6.50
N ILE A 63 6.94 -12.85 -6.22
CA ILE A 63 7.46 -12.55 -4.89
C ILE A 63 6.32 -12.49 -3.87
N VAL A 64 5.24 -11.78 -4.19
CA VAL A 64 4.11 -11.63 -3.27
C VAL A 64 3.36 -12.95 -3.08
N ALA A 65 3.16 -13.73 -4.15
CA ALA A 65 2.57 -15.06 -4.06
C ALA A 65 3.35 -15.95 -3.07
N ARG A 66 4.68 -15.98 -3.17
CA ARG A 66 5.53 -16.72 -2.23
C ARG A 66 5.41 -16.17 -0.80
N LEU A 67 5.43 -14.85 -0.62
CA LEU A 67 5.26 -14.25 0.71
C LEU A 67 3.90 -14.57 1.33
N MET A 68 2.84 -14.70 0.53
CA MET A 68 1.51 -15.10 1.03
C MET A 68 1.50 -16.53 1.54
N GLU A 69 2.31 -17.43 0.95
CA GLU A 69 2.47 -18.81 1.42
C GLU A 69 3.35 -18.91 2.67
N GLU A 70 4.39 -18.09 2.76
CA GLU A 70 5.41 -18.15 3.84
C GLU A 70 5.03 -17.33 5.08
N SER A 71 4.22 -16.28 4.94
CA SER A 71 3.92 -15.34 6.02
C SER A 71 2.85 -15.88 6.97
N GLU A 72 3.16 -15.87 8.26
CA GLU A 72 2.19 -16.22 9.32
C GLU A 72 1.15 -15.11 9.59
N VAL A 73 1.36 -13.92 9.01
CA VAL A 73 0.50 -12.74 9.18
C VAL A 73 0.03 -12.18 7.82
N PRO A 74 -1.11 -11.46 7.77
CA PRO A 74 -1.55 -10.82 6.54
C PRO A 74 -0.51 -9.85 5.99
N LEU A 75 -0.32 -9.88 4.67
CA LEU A 75 0.50 -8.89 3.98
C LEU A 75 -0.31 -7.61 3.78
N LEU A 76 0.34 -6.47 4.04
CA LEU A 76 -0.21 -5.15 3.78
C LEU A 76 0.68 -4.43 2.76
N SER A 77 0.06 -3.91 1.69
CA SER A 77 0.71 -3.02 0.73
C SER A 77 -0.01 -1.67 0.69
N HIS A 78 0.67 -0.63 1.14
CA HIS A 78 0.20 0.76 1.06
C HIS A 78 0.49 1.40 -0.32
N GLY A 79 1.18 0.65 -1.19
CA GLY A 79 1.63 1.07 -2.51
C GLY A 79 2.87 0.26 -2.97
N SER A 80 3.32 0.39 -4.20
CA SER A 80 2.93 1.40 -5.19
C SER A 80 1.59 1.15 -5.85
N LEU A 81 0.96 2.21 -6.38
CA LEU A 81 -0.26 2.06 -7.18
C LEU A 81 -0.06 1.06 -8.33
N SER A 82 1.08 1.12 -9.01
CA SER A 82 1.45 0.16 -10.05
C SER A 82 1.57 -1.28 -9.53
N LEU A 83 2.20 -1.48 -8.36
CA LEU A 83 2.32 -2.77 -7.72
C LEU A 83 0.94 -3.31 -7.33
N ASN A 84 0.15 -2.52 -6.62
CA ASN A 84 -1.19 -2.90 -6.18
C ASN A 84 -2.09 -3.27 -7.36
N ARG A 85 -2.05 -2.50 -8.47
CA ARG A 85 -2.78 -2.85 -9.69
C ARG A 85 -2.33 -4.17 -10.30
N ALA A 86 -1.02 -4.43 -10.36
CA ALA A 86 -0.48 -5.69 -10.86
C ALA A 86 -0.92 -6.87 -9.98
N LEU A 87 -0.86 -6.72 -8.65
CA LEU A 87 -1.29 -7.75 -7.70
C LEU A 87 -2.81 -8.00 -7.77
N MET A 88 -3.62 -6.94 -7.90
CA MET A 88 -5.07 -7.07 -8.10
C MET A 88 -5.38 -7.82 -9.40
N ALA A 89 -4.72 -7.46 -10.51
CA ALA A 89 -4.92 -8.12 -11.80
C ALA A 89 -4.47 -9.60 -11.78
N ALA A 90 -3.48 -9.93 -10.95
CA ALA A 90 -3.03 -11.31 -10.73
C ALA A 90 -3.91 -12.11 -9.75
N GLY A 91 -4.96 -11.49 -9.18
CA GLY A 91 -5.85 -12.15 -8.21
C GLY A 91 -5.23 -12.38 -6.83
N LEU A 92 -4.14 -11.68 -6.50
CA LEU A 92 -3.43 -11.83 -5.21
C LEU A 92 -3.93 -10.90 -4.11
N VAL A 93 -4.97 -10.10 -4.38
CA VAL A 93 -5.51 -9.12 -3.42
C VAL A 93 -6.85 -9.59 -2.88
N ASP A 94 -6.87 -9.99 -1.61
CA ASP A 94 -8.10 -10.41 -0.92
C ASP A 94 -9.01 -9.24 -0.56
N ARG A 95 -8.43 -8.08 -0.22
CA ARG A 95 -9.14 -6.91 0.30
C ARG A 95 -8.52 -5.61 -0.23
N VAL A 96 -9.38 -4.71 -0.69
CA VAL A 96 -9.03 -3.33 -1.04
C VAL A 96 -9.70 -2.40 -0.04
N GLN A 97 -8.90 -1.69 0.74
CA GLN A 97 -9.35 -0.66 1.68
C GLN A 97 -9.24 0.71 1.01
N VAL A 98 -10.38 1.38 0.83
CA VAL A 98 -10.50 2.70 0.21
C VAL A 98 -10.92 3.71 1.26
N THR A 99 -10.06 4.69 1.51
CA THR A 99 -10.38 5.84 2.38
C THR A 99 -10.74 7.03 1.51
N LEU A 100 -12.00 7.46 1.61
CA LEU A 100 -12.55 8.62 0.91
C LEU A 100 -12.56 9.83 1.85
N PHE A 101 -11.75 10.82 1.48
CA PHE A 101 -11.75 12.13 2.13
C PHE A 101 -12.79 13.05 1.46
N PRO A 102 -13.43 13.97 2.19
CA PRO A 102 -14.43 14.89 1.63
C PRO A 102 -13.78 16.04 0.84
N VAL A 103 -12.98 15.71 -0.18
CA VAL A 103 -12.24 16.65 -1.03
C VAL A 103 -12.13 16.13 -2.46
N ILE A 104 -12.13 17.04 -3.43
CA ILE A 104 -11.90 16.72 -4.85
C ILE A 104 -10.63 17.45 -5.31
N ASN A 105 -9.58 16.68 -5.63
CA ASN A 105 -8.30 17.21 -6.11
C ASN A 105 -8.21 17.15 -7.65
N GLY A 106 -9.11 17.86 -8.34
CA GLY A 106 -9.19 17.80 -9.81
C GLY A 106 -8.02 18.44 -10.57
N GLN A 107 -7.37 19.47 -9.99
CA GLN A 107 -6.24 20.16 -10.63
C GLN A 107 -4.90 19.86 -9.96
N THR A 108 -4.89 19.59 -8.66
CA THR A 108 -3.67 19.43 -7.84
C THR A 108 -3.40 17.96 -7.46
N GLY A 109 -4.29 17.04 -7.85
CA GLY A 109 -4.07 15.61 -7.63
C GLY A 109 -2.86 15.12 -8.43
N VAL A 110 -2.01 14.31 -7.80
CA VAL A 110 -0.75 13.86 -8.40
C VAL A 110 -0.93 12.55 -9.15
N ASP A 111 -1.64 11.58 -8.56
CA ASP A 111 -1.82 10.25 -9.14
C ASP A 111 -3.27 9.73 -9.00
N PRO A 112 -3.94 9.36 -10.10
CA PRO A 112 -5.26 8.75 -10.06
C PRO A 112 -5.15 7.27 -9.65
N ILE A 113 -5.65 6.91 -8.47
CA ILE A 113 -5.44 5.61 -7.79
C ILE A 113 -5.74 4.39 -8.69
N PHE A 114 -6.83 4.41 -9.46
CA PHE A 114 -7.28 3.26 -10.26
C PHE A 114 -7.07 3.38 -11.78
N GLN A 115 -6.45 4.47 -12.27
CA GLN A 115 -6.23 4.61 -13.71
C GLN A 115 -5.34 3.49 -14.26
N GLY A 116 -5.84 2.71 -15.22
CA GLY A 116 -5.09 1.58 -15.80
C GLY A 116 -5.08 0.32 -14.92
N ALA A 117 -5.95 0.23 -13.92
CA ALA A 117 -6.33 -1.06 -13.33
C ALA A 117 -7.17 -1.86 -14.34
N ALA A 118 -7.24 -3.18 -14.16
CA ALA A 118 -8.27 -3.98 -14.82
C ALA A 118 -9.66 -3.64 -14.26
N ASP A 119 -10.71 -4.15 -14.90
CA ASP A 119 -12.08 -3.99 -14.42
C ASP A 119 -12.36 -5.02 -13.30
N PHE A 120 -13.04 -4.58 -12.24
CA PHE A 120 -13.37 -5.43 -11.09
C PHE A 120 -14.79 -5.18 -10.62
N ASP A 121 -15.51 -6.26 -10.31
CA ASP A 121 -16.69 -6.23 -9.46
C ASP A 121 -16.23 -6.16 -7.99
N LEU A 122 -16.88 -5.32 -7.19
CA LEU A 122 -16.53 -5.11 -5.80
C LEU A 122 -17.66 -5.57 -4.87
N GLU A 123 -17.34 -6.50 -3.98
CA GLU A 123 -18.21 -6.87 -2.86
C GLU A 123 -17.83 -6.04 -1.62
N LEU A 124 -18.76 -5.24 -1.11
CA LEU A 124 -18.53 -4.46 0.12
C LEU A 124 -18.52 -5.39 1.33
N ILE A 125 -17.38 -5.48 2.02
CA ILE A 125 -17.22 -6.26 3.25
C ILE A 125 -17.53 -5.39 4.48
N GLU A 126 -16.98 -4.17 4.52
CA GLU A 126 -17.10 -3.28 5.68
C GLU A 126 -17.16 -1.82 5.25
N SER A 127 -17.91 -1.00 5.99
CA SER A 127 -17.95 0.45 5.84
C SER A 127 -17.96 1.12 7.21
N ARG A 128 -17.09 2.12 7.40
CA ARG A 128 -17.05 2.94 8.62
C ARG A 128 -16.92 4.41 8.29
N THR A 129 -17.54 5.25 9.11
CA THR A 129 -17.32 6.70 9.10
C THR A 129 -16.31 7.04 10.19
N LEU A 130 -15.16 7.55 9.76
CA LEU A 130 -14.14 8.15 10.61
C LEU A 130 -14.45 9.64 10.75
N ASP A 131 -14.03 10.26 11.86
CA ASP A 131 -14.07 11.70 12.14
C ASP A 131 -15.38 12.45 11.80
N GLY A 132 -16.48 11.74 11.65
CA GLY A 132 -17.79 12.25 11.21
C GLY A 132 -17.90 12.62 9.73
N ARG A 133 -16.85 12.44 8.92
CA ARG A 133 -16.84 12.89 7.51
C ARG A 133 -16.01 12.03 6.55
N THR A 134 -15.01 11.30 7.04
CA THR A 134 -14.17 10.44 6.21
C THR A 134 -14.79 9.06 6.13
N GLN A 135 -14.96 8.51 4.93
CA GLN A 135 -15.47 7.15 4.78
C GLN A 135 -14.31 6.19 4.55
N GLU A 136 -14.29 5.09 5.27
CA GLU A 136 -13.48 3.94 4.91
C GLU A 136 -14.36 2.79 4.49
N LEU A 137 -13.99 2.19 3.36
CA LEU A 137 -14.71 1.11 2.70
C LEU A 137 -13.74 -0.03 2.44
N ILE A 138 -14.08 -1.25 2.85
CA ILE A 138 -13.30 -2.45 2.59
C ILE A 138 -14.08 -3.32 1.61
N TYR A 139 -13.46 -3.61 0.47
CA TYR A 139 -14.04 -4.41 -0.60
C TYR A 139 -13.25 -5.69 -0.83
N ARG A 140 -13.93 -6.75 -1.26
CA ARG A 140 -13.32 -7.88 -1.97
C ARG A 140 -13.38 -7.60 -3.47
N PRO A 141 -12.23 -7.51 -4.17
CA PRO A 141 -12.23 -7.36 -5.62
C PRO A 141 -12.39 -8.72 -6.32
N ILE A 142 -13.17 -8.74 -7.40
CA ILE A 142 -13.34 -9.89 -8.29
C ILE A 142 -13.08 -9.40 -9.70
N LEU A 143 -12.16 -10.01 -10.44
CA LEU A 143 -11.86 -9.59 -11.81
C LEU A 143 -13.12 -9.70 -12.68
N HIS A 144 -13.48 -8.60 -13.34
CA HIS A 144 -14.62 -8.55 -14.24
C HIS A 144 -14.19 -9.12 -15.60
N VAL A 145 -14.83 -10.21 -16.03
CA VAL A 145 -14.51 -10.95 -17.26
C VAL A 145 -15.73 -11.02 -18.17
#